data_AF-W9JVA6-F1
#
_entry.id   AF-W9JVA6-F1
#
_cell.length_a   1.000
_cell.length_b   1.000
_cell.length_c   1.000
_cell.angle_alpha   90.00
_cell.angle_beta   90.00
_cell.angle_gamma   90.00
#
_symmetry.space_group_name_H-M   'P 1'
#
loop_
_entity.id
_entity.type
_entity.pdbx_description
1 polymer ?
#
loop_
_entity_poly.entity_id
_entity_poly.type
_entity_poly.pdbx_seq_one_letter_code
_entity_poly.pdbx_strand_id
1 'polypeptide(L)'
;MNRGIGNSPLTIRHLTPDSWLKSFLQGHSRASSSHHLRVQPRKPRQRQRHRVEIDPHLNLSSVIYYLTLPSINSLLPFFSSISPFDLHPHSPIPRIEIMSLSNKLSITDVDVKGKRVLIRVDFNVPLDADKNITNNQRIVGALPTIKYALENGAKSVILMSHLGRPNGSPNEKYSLKPVVPELEKLLGKKVTFAPDCVGPEVEEIVNKAEDGAVILLENLRFHIEEEGSSKDKEGNKTKADKAQVEAFRKGLTALGDVYINDAFGTAHRAHSSMVGVDLPQKASGFLVKKELEYFAKALEEPQRPFLAILGGAKVSDKIQLIDNLLDKVNTLIICGGMAFTFKKTLEGVSIGNSLFDEAGSKTVGNLVEKAKAKGVKLVLPVDYITADKFDKDANTGYATDKDGIPDGWQGLDCGEESVKLYKEAIAEAKTILWNGPAGVFEFEKFASGTKATLDAVVDAVQKDGKIVIIGGGDTATVAKKYGVEDKLSHVSTGGGASLELLEGKELPGVTALSSK
;
A
#
# COMPACT_ATOMS: atom_id res chain seq x y z
N MET A 1 -40.61 41.93 -54.63
CA MET A 1 -41.08 41.99 -53.22
C MET A 1 -40.51 40.74 -52.54
N ASN A 2 -39.32 40.68 -51.95
CA ASN A 2 -38.55 41.49 -51.01
C ASN A 2 -39.10 41.56 -49.57
N ARG A 3 -38.24 41.13 -48.63
CA ARG A 3 -38.22 41.24 -47.14
C ARG A 3 -39.02 40.15 -46.38
N GLY A 4 -38.45 39.38 -45.45
CA GLY A 4 -37.26 39.59 -44.62
C GLY A 4 -37.71 39.96 -43.21
N ILE A 5 -37.83 38.97 -42.32
CA ILE A 5 -38.18 39.19 -40.91
C ILE A 5 -36.88 39.35 -40.11
N GLY A 6 -36.80 40.50 -39.44
CA GLY A 6 -35.59 41.04 -38.84
C GLY A 6 -35.16 40.35 -37.55
N ASN A 7 -33.84 40.23 -37.43
CA ASN A 7 -33.10 40.09 -36.19
C ASN A 7 -32.44 41.45 -35.91
N SER A 8 -32.66 42.02 -34.73
CA SER A 8 -31.90 43.15 -34.17
C SER A 8 -31.95 43.07 -32.62
N PRO A 9 -31.03 43.70 -31.88
CA PRO A 9 -30.03 42.95 -31.12
C PRO A 9 -30.00 43.32 -29.62
N LEU A 10 -29.46 42.46 -28.77
CA LEU A 10 -29.10 42.84 -27.39
C LEU A 10 -27.68 42.38 -27.06
N THR A 11 -26.77 43.32 -27.31
CA THR A 11 -25.70 43.80 -26.43
C THR A 11 -24.81 42.76 -25.73
N ILE A 12 -23.61 42.62 -26.30
CA ILE A 12 -22.41 42.07 -25.67
C ILE A 12 -22.03 42.94 -24.47
N ARG A 13 -21.92 42.34 -23.29
CA ARG A 13 -21.09 42.88 -22.19
C ARG A 13 -19.98 41.88 -21.89
N HIS A 14 -18.74 42.33 -22.12
CA HIS A 14 -17.53 41.70 -21.64
C HIS A 14 -17.57 41.55 -20.12
N LEU A 15 -17.33 40.34 -19.62
CA LEU A 15 -16.96 40.08 -18.23
C LEU A 15 -15.61 39.34 -18.25
N THR A 16 -14.63 39.95 -17.62
CA THR A 16 -13.28 39.45 -17.37
C THR A 16 -13.30 38.31 -16.34
N PRO A 17 -12.37 37.35 -16.39
CA PRO A 17 -12.32 36.22 -15.47
C PRO A 17 -11.59 36.61 -14.18
N ASP A 18 -12.33 37.04 -13.16
CA ASP A 18 -11.83 37.17 -11.78
C ASP A 18 -12.98 36.93 -10.78
N SER A 19 -13.28 35.67 -10.47
CA SER A 19 -14.21 35.32 -9.38
C SER A 19 -14.10 33.89 -8.82
N TRP A 20 -12.92 33.26 -8.87
CA TRP A 20 -12.71 31.89 -8.35
C TRP A 20 -11.87 31.78 -7.07
N LEU A 21 -11.75 32.83 -6.25
CA LEU A 21 -10.94 32.78 -5.02
C LEU A 21 -11.52 33.49 -3.77
N LYS A 22 -12.85 33.56 -3.61
CA LYS A 22 -13.49 34.16 -2.42
C LYS A 22 -14.65 33.35 -1.82
N SER A 23 -14.53 32.02 -1.78
CA SER A 23 -15.48 31.17 -1.05
C SER A 23 -14.84 30.08 -0.17
N PHE A 24 -13.58 30.25 0.26
CA PHE A 24 -12.94 29.29 1.18
C PHE A 24 -12.32 29.91 2.45
N LEU A 25 -12.42 31.23 2.64
CA LEU A 25 -11.87 31.90 3.82
C LEU A 25 -12.82 32.99 4.32
N GLN A 26 -13.92 32.59 4.94
CA GLN A 26 -14.66 33.41 5.90
C GLN A 26 -15.65 32.53 6.68
N GLY A 27 -15.21 32.06 7.84
CA GLY A 27 -16.07 31.39 8.80
C GLY A 27 -15.30 31.16 10.09
N HIS A 28 -15.77 31.79 11.17
CA HIS A 28 -15.31 31.69 12.56
C HIS A 28 -14.26 32.71 13.02
N SER A 29 -14.71 33.96 13.15
CA SER A 29 -14.22 34.86 14.19
C SER A 29 -15.38 35.72 14.71
N ARG A 30 -15.50 35.76 16.05
CA ARG A 30 -16.37 36.58 16.94
C ARG A 30 -17.75 36.03 17.30
N ALA A 31 -17.83 35.54 18.54
CA ALA A 31 -18.83 36.02 19.49
C ALA A 31 -18.28 35.89 20.92
N SER A 32 -17.97 37.03 21.51
CA SER A 32 -17.72 37.22 22.95
C SER A 32 -19.02 37.63 23.62
N SER A 33 -19.46 36.90 24.63
CA SER A 33 -20.31 37.46 25.69
C SER A 33 -20.07 36.73 27.01
N SER A 34 -19.78 37.57 28.00
CA SER A 34 -19.55 37.34 29.41
C SER A 34 -20.70 36.61 30.11
N HIS A 35 -20.39 35.64 30.97
CA HIS A 35 -21.07 35.40 32.25
C HIS A 35 -20.06 34.88 33.28
N HIS A 36 -19.96 35.60 34.40
CA HIS A 36 -19.20 35.22 35.59
C HIS A 36 -19.75 33.95 36.22
N LEU A 37 -18.89 32.99 36.55
CA LEU A 37 -19.08 32.11 37.71
C LEU A 37 -17.73 31.62 38.23
N ARG A 38 -17.60 31.77 39.54
CA ARG A 38 -16.41 31.74 40.38
C ARG A 38 -16.17 30.29 40.83
N VAL A 39 -15.03 29.68 40.54
CA VAL A 39 -14.58 28.44 41.18
C VAL A 39 -13.08 28.53 41.48
N GLN A 40 -12.72 28.32 42.75
CA GLN A 40 -11.38 28.47 43.31
C GLN A 40 -10.40 27.37 42.85
N PRO A 41 -9.09 27.64 42.77
CA PRO A 41 -8.09 26.61 42.47
C PRO A 41 -7.70 25.81 43.74
N ARG A 42 -7.84 24.48 43.67
CA ARG A 42 -7.26 23.54 44.64
C ARG A 42 -5.75 23.43 44.45
N LYS A 43 -5.00 23.52 45.55
CA LYS A 43 -3.54 23.36 45.64
C LYS A 43 -3.07 21.96 45.15
N PRO A 44 -1.90 21.85 44.50
CA PRO A 44 -1.30 20.54 44.20
C PRO A 44 -0.58 19.98 45.44
N ARG A 45 -0.86 18.71 45.77
CA ARG A 45 -0.13 17.92 46.78
C ARG A 45 1.22 17.47 46.22
N GLN A 46 2.30 17.78 46.95
CA GLN A 46 3.63 17.22 46.76
C GLN A 46 3.60 15.68 46.84
N ARG A 47 4.19 15.01 45.84
CA ARG A 47 4.66 13.63 45.96
C ARG A 47 6.18 13.64 45.97
N GLN A 48 6.76 13.25 47.11
CA GLN A 48 8.18 12.98 47.26
C GLN A 48 8.58 11.84 46.32
N ARG A 49 9.60 12.07 45.49
CA ARG A 49 10.33 11.02 44.77
C ARG A 49 11.44 10.52 45.69
N HIS A 50 11.46 9.24 46.03
CA HIS A 50 12.67 8.60 46.55
C HIS A 50 13.59 8.31 45.36
N ARG A 51 14.78 8.91 45.41
CA ARG A 51 15.89 8.70 44.50
C ARG A 51 16.71 7.56 45.10
N VAL A 52 16.82 6.44 44.38
CA VAL A 52 17.83 5.42 44.69
C VAL A 52 19.03 5.75 43.82
N GLU A 53 20.12 6.18 44.47
CA GLU A 53 21.43 6.34 43.86
C GLU A 53 22.07 4.96 43.66
N ILE A 54 22.66 4.76 42.48
CA ILE A 54 23.43 3.58 42.09
C ILE A 54 24.90 3.96 42.23
N ASP A 55 25.65 3.23 43.05
CA ASP A 55 27.11 3.32 43.17
C ASP A 55 27.77 2.36 42.15
N PRO A 56 28.66 2.81 41.26
CA PRO A 56 29.20 2.01 40.18
C PRO A 56 30.58 1.44 40.51
N HIS A 57 30.66 0.39 41.31
CA HIS A 57 31.87 -0.45 41.40
C HIS A 57 31.51 -1.89 41.74
N LEU A 58 31.67 -2.81 40.77
CA LEU A 58 32.34 -4.12 40.93
C LEU A 58 32.10 -5.01 39.70
N ASN A 59 33.20 -5.57 39.21
CA ASN A 59 33.29 -6.44 38.04
C ASN A 59 33.72 -7.85 38.49
N LEU A 60 33.19 -8.84 37.76
CA LEU A 60 33.68 -10.22 37.52
C LEU A 60 33.63 -11.30 38.62
N SER A 61 32.99 -12.40 38.20
CA SER A 61 33.32 -13.82 38.44
C SER A 61 32.55 -14.59 39.51
N SER A 62 31.71 -15.51 39.01
CA SER A 62 31.46 -16.88 39.47
C SER A 62 31.17 -17.14 40.95
N VAL A 63 30.01 -17.74 41.26
CA VAL A 63 29.86 -18.94 42.11
C VAL A 63 28.39 -19.34 42.20
N ILE A 64 28.12 -20.60 41.86
CA ILE A 64 26.89 -21.35 42.08
C ILE A 64 26.87 -21.80 43.56
N TYR A 65 25.76 -21.63 44.29
CA TYR A 65 25.11 -22.68 45.09
C TYR A 65 23.92 -22.13 45.93
N TYR A 66 22.77 -22.81 45.78
CA TYR A 66 21.71 -23.13 46.74
C TYR A 66 21.29 -22.12 47.82
N LEU A 67 20.00 -21.73 47.80
CA LEU A 67 19.21 -21.55 49.02
C LEU A 67 17.77 -22.09 48.85
N THR A 68 17.36 -22.78 49.90
CA THR A 68 16.18 -23.61 50.15
C THR A 68 14.88 -22.83 50.36
N LEU A 69 13.75 -23.40 49.91
CA LEU A 69 12.36 -23.03 50.24
C LEU A 69 12.01 -23.34 51.71
N PRO A 70 10.96 -22.72 52.30
CA PRO A 70 9.62 -23.35 52.39
C PRO A 70 8.48 -22.32 52.13
N SER A 71 7.21 -22.60 51.82
CA SER A 71 6.24 -23.68 52.11
C SER A 71 5.03 -23.50 51.15
N ILE A 72 4.61 -24.48 50.34
CA ILE A 72 3.65 -25.60 50.58
C ILE A 72 2.14 -25.23 50.50
N ASN A 73 1.49 -25.94 49.55
CA ASN A 73 0.10 -26.42 49.43
C ASN A 73 -1.03 -25.50 48.93
N SER A 74 -1.51 -25.81 47.71
CA SER A 74 -2.74 -26.61 47.56
C SER A 74 -2.89 -27.31 46.19
N LEU A 75 -2.79 -28.66 46.25
CA LEU A 75 -3.64 -29.69 45.59
C LEU A 75 -3.60 -29.93 44.05
N LEU A 76 -2.85 -31.01 43.71
CA LEU A 76 -2.91 -31.99 42.57
C LEU A 76 -4.29 -32.69 42.40
N PRO A 77 -4.57 -33.64 41.44
CA PRO A 77 -3.67 -34.55 40.65
C PRO A 77 -4.12 -34.79 39.17
N PHE A 78 -3.34 -35.36 38.24
CA PHE A 78 -3.03 -36.79 37.96
C PHE A 78 -2.16 -36.75 36.68
N PHE A 79 -0.96 -37.33 36.59
CA PHE A 79 -0.73 -38.74 36.25
C PHE A 79 0.73 -39.10 36.57
N SER A 80 0.91 -40.24 37.21
CA SER A 80 2.19 -40.92 37.41
C SER A 80 2.37 -42.02 36.36
N SER A 81 3.46 -41.97 35.60
CA SER A 81 4.35 -43.10 35.30
C SER A 81 5.31 -42.73 34.16
N ILE A 82 6.62 -42.80 34.43
CA ILE A 82 7.72 -43.37 33.61
C ILE A 82 9.06 -42.82 34.15
N SER A 83 10.01 -43.74 34.30
CA SER A 83 11.36 -43.57 34.87
C SER A 83 12.31 -42.76 33.97
N PRO A 84 13.38 -42.15 34.54
CA PRO A 84 14.31 -41.31 33.80
C PRO A 84 15.49 -42.14 33.26
N PHE A 85 15.43 -42.55 32.00
CA PHE A 85 16.62 -42.86 31.19
C PHE A 85 16.23 -42.75 29.72
N ASP A 86 16.51 -41.59 29.12
CA ASP A 86 17.05 -41.46 27.76
C ASP A 86 17.25 -39.98 27.42
N LEU A 87 18.51 -39.58 27.34
CA LEU A 87 18.95 -38.30 26.77
C LEU A 87 18.92 -38.45 25.24
N HIS A 88 18.03 -37.72 24.57
CA HIS A 88 18.13 -37.41 23.14
C HIS A 88 18.06 -35.89 22.96
N PRO A 89 19.01 -35.25 22.26
CA PRO A 89 18.88 -33.86 21.86
C PRO A 89 18.01 -33.75 20.60
N HIS A 90 17.33 -32.62 20.45
CA HIS A 90 16.53 -32.19 19.30
C HIS A 90 15.04 -32.55 19.29
N SER A 91 14.29 -31.91 20.19
CA SER A 91 12.95 -31.45 19.81
C SER A 91 13.11 -30.21 18.92
N PRO A 92 12.63 -30.19 17.66
CA PRO A 92 12.67 -28.99 16.86
C PRO A 92 11.81 -27.91 17.55
N ILE A 93 12.42 -26.76 17.79
CA ILE A 93 11.71 -25.51 18.08
C ILE A 93 10.67 -25.37 16.95
N PRO A 94 9.38 -25.14 17.25
CA PRO A 94 8.39 -24.94 16.20
C PRO A 94 8.88 -23.78 15.34
N ARG A 95 9.24 -24.08 14.09
CA ARG A 95 9.40 -23.03 13.08
C ARG A 95 8.06 -22.33 13.04
N ILE A 96 8.06 -21.03 13.32
CA ILE A 96 7.00 -20.18 12.81
C ILE A 96 7.06 -20.42 11.30
N GLU A 97 6.07 -21.13 10.75
CA GLU A 97 5.90 -21.24 9.30
C GLU A 97 5.69 -19.82 8.81
N ILE A 98 6.78 -19.18 8.38
CA ILE A 98 6.71 -17.96 7.60
C ILE A 98 5.89 -18.35 6.37
N MET A 99 4.70 -17.75 6.22
CA MET A 99 3.88 -17.96 5.05
C MET A 99 4.73 -17.74 3.80
N SER A 100 4.98 -18.81 3.06
CA SER A 100 5.67 -18.72 1.78
C SER A 100 4.73 -18.09 0.76
N LEU A 101 5.11 -16.93 0.24
CA LEU A 101 4.44 -16.23 -0.85
C LEU A 101 4.46 -17.06 -2.13
N SER A 102 5.48 -17.89 -2.32
CA SER A 102 5.68 -18.73 -3.51
C SER A 102 4.89 -20.05 -3.51
N ASN A 103 4.36 -20.47 -2.36
CA ASN A 103 3.66 -21.75 -2.19
C ASN A 103 2.12 -21.68 -2.36
N LYS A 104 1.57 -20.59 -2.93
CA LYS A 104 0.12 -20.47 -3.16
C LYS A 104 -0.31 -21.06 -4.50
N LEU A 105 -1.47 -21.72 -4.54
CA LEU A 105 -2.09 -22.15 -5.80
C LEU A 105 -2.30 -20.95 -6.71
N SER A 106 -2.07 -21.16 -8.00
CA SER A 106 -2.41 -20.22 -9.05
C SER A 106 -3.46 -20.81 -9.99
N ILE A 107 -4.07 -19.97 -10.84
CA ILE A 107 -5.09 -20.41 -11.80
C ILE A 107 -4.59 -21.53 -12.74
N THR A 108 -3.28 -21.64 -12.94
CA THR A 108 -2.67 -22.72 -13.73
C THR A 108 -2.65 -24.08 -13.01
N ASP A 109 -2.91 -24.10 -11.71
CA ASP A 109 -2.83 -25.29 -10.85
C ASP A 109 -4.21 -25.88 -10.54
N VAL A 110 -5.29 -25.28 -11.08
CA VAL A 110 -6.69 -25.68 -10.82
C VAL A 110 -7.40 -26.05 -12.13
N ASP A 111 -8.27 -27.07 -12.09
CA ASP A 111 -9.11 -27.46 -13.22
C ASP A 111 -10.35 -26.55 -13.29
N VAL A 112 -10.40 -25.73 -14.33
CA VAL A 112 -11.50 -24.79 -14.58
C VAL A 112 -12.53 -25.35 -15.56
N LYS A 113 -12.29 -26.50 -16.19
CA LYS A 113 -13.14 -27.00 -17.26
C LYS A 113 -14.53 -27.38 -16.76
N GLY A 114 -15.56 -26.84 -17.39
CA GLY A 114 -16.96 -27.03 -17.02
C GLY A 114 -17.34 -26.41 -15.67
N LYS A 115 -16.47 -25.59 -15.06
CA LYS A 115 -16.69 -24.96 -13.76
C LYS A 115 -17.18 -23.52 -13.90
N ARG A 116 -17.95 -23.05 -12.91
CA ARG A 116 -18.25 -21.63 -12.69
C ARG A 116 -17.06 -21.02 -11.94
N VAL A 117 -16.30 -20.16 -12.62
CA VAL A 117 -15.07 -19.56 -12.05
C VAL A 117 -15.41 -18.19 -11.50
N LEU A 118 -15.41 -18.03 -10.18
CA LEU A 118 -15.62 -16.75 -9.49
C LEU A 118 -14.28 -16.04 -9.33
N ILE A 119 -14.12 -14.89 -10.00
CA ILE A 119 -12.88 -14.12 -10.02
C ILE A 119 -13.07 -12.78 -9.31
N ARG A 120 -12.25 -12.54 -8.29
CA ARG A 120 -12.14 -11.23 -7.64
C ARG A 120 -11.11 -10.40 -8.39
N VAL A 121 -11.57 -9.40 -9.13
CA VAL A 121 -10.73 -8.51 -9.93
C VAL A 121 -10.68 -7.10 -9.32
N ASP A 122 -9.67 -6.33 -9.70
CA ASP A 122 -9.54 -4.93 -9.31
C ASP A 122 -9.97 -4.02 -10.46
N PHE A 123 -11.27 -3.72 -10.56
CA PHE A 123 -11.81 -2.74 -11.52
C PHE A 123 -12.06 -1.37 -10.89
N ASN A 124 -11.25 -0.97 -9.90
CA ASN A 124 -11.32 0.37 -9.32
C ASN A 124 -10.67 1.41 -10.24
N VAL A 125 -11.30 1.68 -11.37
CA VAL A 125 -10.81 2.57 -12.42
C VAL A 125 -11.25 4.02 -12.22
N PRO A 126 -10.43 5.02 -12.60
CA PRO A 126 -10.83 6.41 -12.56
C PRO A 126 -11.85 6.71 -13.66
N LEU A 127 -12.97 7.32 -13.27
CA LEU A 127 -14.02 7.79 -14.16
C LEU A 127 -13.98 9.31 -14.27
N ASP A 128 -14.23 9.86 -15.46
CA ASP A 128 -14.46 11.30 -15.65
C ASP A 128 -15.88 11.70 -15.21
N ALA A 129 -16.22 12.98 -15.41
CA ALA A 129 -17.54 13.52 -15.06
C ALA A 129 -18.68 12.86 -15.85
N ASP A 130 -18.40 12.34 -17.04
CA ASP A 130 -19.34 11.68 -17.95
C ASP A 130 -19.36 10.15 -17.76
N LYS A 131 -18.71 9.65 -16.70
CA LYS A 131 -18.56 8.23 -16.36
C LYS A 131 -17.74 7.42 -17.38
N ASN A 132 -16.93 8.05 -18.23
CA ASN A 132 -15.99 7.33 -19.09
C ASN A 132 -14.74 6.92 -18.31
N ILE A 133 -14.19 5.77 -18.68
CA ILE A 133 -12.94 5.27 -18.11
C ILE A 133 -11.77 6.08 -18.65
N THR A 134 -11.10 6.83 -17.78
CA THR A 134 -9.92 7.63 -18.16
C THR A 134 -8.63 6.82 -18.18
N ASN A 135 -8.60 5.67 -17.51
CA ASN A 135 -7.47 4.74 -17.50
C ASN A 135 -7.97 3.31 -17.30
N ASN A 136 -7.84 2.47 -18.33
CA ASN A 136 -8.30 1.08 -18.35
C ASN A 136 -7.23 0.05 -17.91
N GLN A 137 -6.05 0.49 -17.45
CA GLN A 137 -4.92 -0.40 -17.12
C GLN A 137 -5.30 -1.52 -16.15
N ARG A 138 -6.17 -1.23 -15.17
CA ARG A 138 -6.66 -2.23 -14.22
C ARG A 138 -7.57 -3.29 -14.85
N ILE A 139 -8.36 -2.90 -15.86
CA ILE A 139 -9.19 -3.84 -16.64
C ILE A 139 -8.29 -4.73 -17.49
N VAL A 140 -7.33 -4.11 -18.19
CA VAL A 140 -6.34 -4.82 -19.01
C VAL A 140 -5.55 -5.84 -18.18
N GLY A 141 -5.17 -5.49 -16.95
CA GLY A 141 -4.43 -6.35 -16.04
C GLY A 141 -5.15 -7.66 -15.66
N ALA A 142 -6.49 -7.67 -15.65
CA ALA A 142 -7.28 -8.87 -15.34
C ALA A 142 -7.53 -9.77 -16.56
N LEU A 143 -7.35 -9.25 -17.79
CA LEU A 143 -7.67 -9.99 -19.03
C LEU A 143 -6.94 -11.34 -19.14
N PRO A 144 -5.65 -11.49 -18.78
CA PRO A 144 -4.98 -12.79 -18.87
C PRO A 144 -5.70 -13.88 -18.07
N THR A 145 -6.15 -13.57 -16.85
CA THR A 145 -6.85 -14.52 -15.98
C THR A 145 -8.24 -14.87 -16.54
N ILE A 146 -8.97 -13.85 -17.03
CA ILE A 146 -10.30 -14.03 -17.62
C ILE A 146 -10.21 -14.89 -18.88
N LYS A 147 -9.29 -14.57 -19.79
CA LYS A 147 -9.09 -15.31 -21.05
C LYS A 147 -8.66 -16.75 -20.79
N TYR A 148 -7.72 -16.97 -19.86
CA TYR A 148 -7.30 -18.32 -19.51
C TYR A 148 -8.45 -19.19 -19.02
N ALA A 149 -9.32 -18.67 -18.14
CA ALA A 149 -10.49 -19.41 -17.67
C ALA A 149 -11.42 -19.82 -18.84
N LEU A 150 -11.69 -18.88 -19.76
CA LEU A 150 -12.53 -19.13 -20.93
C LEU A 150 -11.89 -20.14 -21.90
N GLU A 151 -10.60 -19.96 -22.22
CA GLU A 151 -9.85 -20.81 -23.14
C GLU A 151 -9.68 -22.25 -22.62
N ASN A 152 -9.65 -22.43 -21.30
CA ASN A 152 -9.59 -23.73 -20.64
C ASN A 152 -10.99 -24.32 -20.35
N GLY A 153 -12.04 -23.77 -20.97
CA GLY A 153 -13.36 -24.37 -21.00
C GLY A 153 -14.19 -24.16 -19.74
N ALA A 154 -14.00 -23.06 -19.01
CA ALA A 154 -14.91 -22.68 -17.93
C ALA A 154 -16.36 -22.60 -18.43
N LYS A 155 -17.29 -23.15 -17.64
CA LYS A 155 -18.74 -23.04 -17.92
C LYS A 155 -19.16 -21.58 -17.93
N SER A 156 -18.73 -20.81 -16.94
CA SER A 156 -18.93 -19.37 -16.90
C SER A 156 -17.86 -18.70 -16.05
N VAL A 157 -17.59 -17.42 -16.35
CA VAL A 157 -16.68 -16.57 -15.59
C VAL A 157 -17.48 -15.48 -14.91
N ILE A 158 -17.48 -15.47 -13.57
CA ILE A 158 -18.21 -14.53 -12.73
C ILE A 158 -17.19 -13.55 -12.15
N LEU A 159 -17.25 -12.29 -12.55
CA LEU A 159 -16.35 -11.23 -12.11
C LEU A 159 -17.01 -10.43 -11.00
N MET A 160 -16.31 -10.27 -9.88
CA MET A 160 -16.72 -9.39 -8.81
C MET A 160 -15.64 -8.35 -8.52
N SER A 161 -16.04 -7.07 -8.42
CA SER A 161 -15.11 -5.96 -8.15
C SER A 161 -15.69 -4.97 -7.14
N HIS A 162 -14.95 -3.92 -6.84
CA HIS A 162 -15.48 -2.70 -6.24
C HIS A 162 -15.01 -1.49 -7.04
N LEU A 163 -15.72 -0.38 -6.90
CA LEU A 163 -15.32 0.91 -7.46
C LEU A 163 -15.60 2.01 -6.42
N GLY A 164 -14.60 2.86 -6.19
CA GLY A 164 -14.70 3.98 -5.24
C GLY A 164 -15.05 3.59 -3.80
N ARG A 165 -15.78 4.48 -3.11
CA ARG A 165 -16.16 4.35 -1.70
C ARG A 165 -17.65 4.65 -1.50
N PRO A 166 -18.53 3.70 -1.86
CA PRO A 166 -19.98 3.84 -1.67
C PRO A 166 -20.44 3.70 -0.20
N ASN A 167 -19.56 3.26 0.71
CA ASN A 167 -19.82 3.14 2.15
C ASN A 167 -21.02 2.22 2.50
N GLY A 168 -21.14 1.06 1.84
CA GLY A 168 -22.15 0.06 2.19
C GLY A 168 -23.57 0.45 1.80
N SER A 169 -23.73 1.27 0.77
CA SER A 169 -25.04 1.62 0.23
C SER A 169 -24.98 1.82 -1.29
N PRO A 170 -26.03 1.44 -2.05
CA PRO A 170 -26.08 1.66 -3.49
C PRO A 170 -25.89 3.13 -3.87
N ASN A 171 -25.00 3.39 -4.82
CA ASN A 171 -24.73 4.73 -5.32
C ASN A 171 -24.34 4.67 -6.80
N GLU A 172 -25.16 5.27 -7.66
CA GLU A 172 -24.99 5.24 -9.12
C GLU A 172 -23.64 5.84 -9.59
N LYS A 173 -23.03 6.73 -8.80
CA LYS A 173 -21.68 7.26 -9.07
C LYS A 173 -20.62 6.17 -9.07
N TYR A 174 -20.82 5.12 -8.27
CA TYR A 174 -19.86 4.06 -8.04
C TYR A 174 -20.32 2.72 -8.64
N SER A 175 -21.32 2.70 -9.52
CA SER A 175 -21.71 1.49 -10.25
C SER A 175 -20.56 1.00 -11.14
N LEU A 176 -20.44 -0.32 -11.29
CA LEU A 176 -19.52 -0.97 -12.22
C LEU A 176 -20.05 -1.02 -13.66
N LYS A 177 -21.29 -0.60 -13.91
CA LYS A 177 -21.88 -0.59 -15.25
C LYS A 177 -21.01 0.07 -16.34
N PRO A 178 -20.29 1.19 -16.08
CA PRO A 178 -19.40 1.79 -17.08
C PRO A 178 -18.21 0.91 -17.50
N VAL A 179 -17.89 -0.15 -16.73
CA VAL A 179 -16.82 -1.11 -17.07
C VAL A 179 -17.24 -2.07 -18.17
N VAL A 180 -18.55 -2.33 -18.32
CA VAL A 180 -19.08 -3.33 -19.25
C VAL A 180 -18.64 -3.09 -20.69
N PRO A 181 -18.84 -1.89 -21.30
CA PRO A 181 -18.51 -1.68 -22.71
C PRO A 181 -17.01 -1.83 -23.00
N GLU A 182 -16.14 -1.38 -22.09
CA GLU A 182 -14.70 -1.52 -22.24
C GLU A 182 -14.26 -2.97 -22.10
N LEU A 183 -14.84 -3.73 -21.16
CA LEU A 183 -14.56 -5.15 -21.00
C LEU A 183 -15.04 -5.96 -22.22
N GLU A 184 -16.23 -5.67 -22.75
CA GLU A 184 -16.75 -6.30 -23.97
C GLU A 184 -15.83 -6.05 -25.17
N LYS A 185 -15.39 -4.81 -25.35
CA LYS A 185 -14.44 -4.41 -26.40
C LYS A 185 -13.11 -5.17 -26.28
N LEU A 186 -12.56 -5.29 -25.08
CA LEU A 186 -11.26 -5.94 -24.84
C LEU A 186 -11.32 -7.47 -24.94
N LEU A 187 -12.46 -8.08 -24.60
CA LEU A 187 -12.68 -9.52 -24.70
C LEU A 187 -13.19 -9.95 -26.09
N GLY A 188 -13.82 -9.04 -26.84
CA GLY A 188 -14.56 -9.40 -28.06
C GLY A 188 -15.78 -10.28 -27.78
N LYS A 189 -16.33 -10.22 -26.56
CA LYS A 189 -17.43 -11.06 -26.10
C LYS A 189 -18.42 -10.25 -25.28
N LYS A 190 -19.71 -10.59 -25.38
CA LYS A 190 -20.77 -9.99 -24.57
C LYS A 190 -20.52 -10.26 -23.08
N VAL A 191 -20.73 -9.24 -22.25
CA VAL A 191 -20.65 -9.31 -20.80
C VAL A 191 -22.02 -9.04 -20.21
N THR A 192 -22.56 -10.02 -19.47
CA THR A 192 -23.82 -9.85 -18.75
C THR A 192 -23.56 -9.07 -17.47
N PHE A 193 -24.20 -7.93 -17.29
CA PHE A 193 -24.15 -7.17 -16.05
C PHE A 193 -25.29 -7.59 -15.12
N ALA A 194 -24.97 -8.11 -13.95
CA ALA A 194 -25.97 -8.48 -12.95
C ALA A 194 -26.46 -7.23 -12.19
N PRO A 195 -27.74 -7.19 -11.77
CA PRO A 195 -28.31 -6.03 -11.08
C PRO A 195 -27.77 -5.86 -9.65
N ASP A 196 -27.20 -6.91 -9.07
CA ASP A 196 -26.54 -6.93 -7.77
C ASP A 196 -25.37 -7.95 -7.80
N CYS A 197 -24.74 -8.21 -6.66
CA CYS A 197 -23.65 -9.17 -6.49
C CYS A 197 -24.01 -10.42 -5.70
N VAL A 198 -25.18 -10.45 -5.06
CA VAL A 198 -25.73 -11.60 -4.35
C VAL A 198 -27.25 -11.62 -4.50
N GLY A 199 -27.88 -12.74 -4.14
CA GLY A 199 -29.33 -12.87 -4.10
C GLY A 199 -29.92 -13.70 -5.25
N PRO A 200 -31.23 -13.98 -5.20
CA PRO A 200 -31.86 -15.00 -6.04
C PRO A 200 -31.79 -14.69 -7.53
N GLU A 201 -31.93 -13.41 -7.93
CA GLU A 201 -31.83 -13.00 -9.33
C GLU A 201 -30.40 -13.18 -9.88
N VAL A 202 -29.38 -12.89 -9.06
CA VAL A 202 -27.97 -13.07 -9.44
C VAL A 202 -27.65 -14.56 -9.59
N GLU A 203 -28.12 -15.40 -8.65
CA GLU A 203 -27.96 -16.85 -8.73
C GLU A 203 -28.65 -17.42 -9.97
N GLU A 204 -29.84 -16.94 -10.31
CA GLU A 204 -30.57 -17.35 -11.51
C GLU A 204 -29.80 -16.99 -12.79
N ILE A 205 -29.26 -15.77 -12.88
CA ILE A 205 -28.42 -15.32 -14.00
C ILE A 205 -27.19 -16.22 -14.16
N VAL A 206 -26.50 -16.52 -13.05
CA VAL A 206 -25.30 -17.38 -13.06
C VAL A 206 -25.63 -18.83 -13.44
N ASN A 207 -26.73 -19.37 -12.94
CA ASN A 207 -27.12 -20.76 -13.19
C ASN A 207 -27.64 -21.00 -14.61
N LYS A 208 -28.29 -20.00 -15.22
CA LYS A 208 -28.77 -20.03 -16.62
C LYS A 208 -27.70 -19.61 -17.64
N ALA A 209 -26.50 -19.26 -17.19
CA ALA A 209 -25.43 -18.81 -18.05
C ALA A 209 -25.02 -19.91 -19.05
N GLU A 210 -24.94 -19.53 -20.32
CA GLU A 210 -24.42 -20.39 -21.39
C GLU A 210 -22.92 -20.66 -21.20
N ASP A 211 -22.42 -21.72 -21.83
CA ASP A 211 -21.02 -22.10 -21.76
C ASP A 211 -20.10 -20.96 -22.25
N GLY A 212 -19.07 -20.66 -21.45
CA GLY A 212 -18.15 -19.55 -21.68
C GLY A 212 -18.76 -18.16 -21.46
N ALA A 213 -19.92 -18.01 -20.83
CA ALA A 213 -20.49 -16.71 -20.49
C ALA A 213 -19.58 -15.90 -19.54
N VAL A 214 -19.55 -14.58 -19.70
CA VAL A 214 -18.85 -13.65 -18.81
C VAL A 214 -19.90 -12.79 -18.11
N ILE A 215 -19.90 -12.79 -16.79
CA ILE A 215 -20.84 -12.07 -15.95
C ILE A 215 -20.06 -11.09 -15.08
N LEU A 216 -20.43 -9.81 -15.09
CA LEU A 216 -19.91 -8.81 -14.16
C LEU A 216 -20.99 -8.52 -13.13
N LEU A 217 -20.67 -8.78 -11.86
CA LEU A 217 -21.52 -8.41 -10.73
C LEU A 217 -21.43 -6.90 -10.45
N GLU A 218 -22.48 -6.36 -9.83
CA GLU A 218 -22.45 -4.98 -9.35
C GLU A 218 -21.45 -4.82 -8.18
N ASN A 219 -21.14 -3.57 -7.84
CA ASN A 219 -20.13 -3.18 -6.86
C ASN A 219 -20.36 -3.80 -5.48
N LEU A 220 -19.44 -4.67 -5.04
CA LEU A 220 -19.55 -5.35 -3.75
C LEU A 220 -19.68 -4.39 -2.56
N ARG A 221 -19.10 -3.19 -2.64
CA ARG A 221 -19.14 -2.22 -1.54
C ARG A 221 -20.48 -1.49 -1.42
N PHE A 222 -21.46 -1.78 -2.28
CA PHE A 222 -22.84 -1.40 -2.03
C PHE A 222 -23.43 -2.13 -0.82
N HIS A 223 -22.83 -3.25 -0.42
CA HIS A 223 -23.16 -4.01 0.78
C HIS A 223 -22.17 -3.68 1.90
N ILE A 224 -22.68 -3.33 3.09
CA ILE A 224 -21.84 -3.02 4.26
C ILE A 224 -21.02 -4.25 4.71
N GLU A 225 -21.52 -5.43 4.39
CA GLU A 225 -20.99 -6.75 4.67
C GLU A 225 -19.66 -7.03 3.95
N GLU A 226 -19.36 -6.33 2.85
CA GLU A 226 -18.08 -6.47 2.15
C GLU A 226 -16.92 -5.93 2.99
N GLU A 227 -17.03 -4.69 3.50
CA GLU A 227 -16.01 -4.06 4.34
C GLU A 227 -16.22 -4.35 5.85
N GLY A 228 -17.34 -4.98 6.21
CA GLY A 228 -17.77 -5.25 7.59
C GLY A 228 -18.13 -4.00 8.39
N SER A 229 -18.05 -2.81 7.78
CA SER A 229 -18.43 -1.55 8.39
C SER A 229 -18.56 -0.44 7.35
N SER A 230 -19.35 0.58 7.66
CA SER A 230 -19.48 1.81 6.88
C SER A 230 -19.16 3.02 7.74
N LYS A 231 -18.89 4.16 7.08
CA LYS A 231 -18.79 5.47 7.74
C LYS A 231 -19.81 6.42 7.13
N ASP A 232 -20.51 7.17 7.98
CA ASP A 232 -21.37 8.27 7.55
C ASP A 232 -20.55 9.53 7.20
N LYS A 233 -21.24 10.62 6.83
CA LYS A 233 -20.59 11.88 6.42
C LYS A 233 -19.89 12.56 7.59
N GLU A 234 -20.36 12.30 8.80
CA GLU A 234 -19.85 12.80 10.07
C GLU A 234 -18.66 11.96 10.58
N GLY A 235 -18.38 10.82 9.92
CA GLY A 235 -17.27 9.93 10.24
C GLY A 235 -17.59 8.87 11.29
N ASN A 236 -18.84 8.75 11.73
CA ASN A 236 -19.27 7.71 12.66
C ASN A 236 -19.25 6.35 11.95
N LYS A 237 -18.74 5.34 12.66
CA LYS A 237 -18.54 4.00 12.12
C LYS A 237 -19.68 3.06 12.53
N THR A 238 -20.41 2.53 11.57
CA THR A 238 -21.40 1.47 11.77
C THR A 238 -20.78 0.13 11.41
N LYS A 239 -20.93 -0.89 12.26
CA LYS A 239 -20.47 -2.26 11.96
C LYS A 239 -21.61 -3.08 11.37
N ALA A 240 -21.30 -3.91 10.38
CA ALA A 240 -22.26 -4.89 9.85
C ALA A 240 -22.57 -5.95 10.92
N ASP A 241 -23.80 -6.48 10.89
CA ASP A 241 -24.16 -7.63 11.70
C ASP A 241 -23.39 -8.88 11.24
N LYS A 242 -22.94 -9.70 12.19
CA LYS A 242 -22.11 -10.87 11.88
C LYS A 242 -22.87 -11.91 11.05
N ALA A 243 -24.15 -12.13 11.34
CA ALA A 243 -24.96 -13.09 10.60
C ALA A 243 -25.24 -12.59 9.18
N GLN A 244 -25.38 -11.27 8.99
CA GLN A 244 -25.47 -10.67 7.65
C GLN A 244 -24.18 -10.82 6.86
N VAL A 245 -23.01 -10.61 7.48
CA VAL A 245 -21.70 -10.88 6.84
C VAL A 245 -21.58 -12.34 6.43
N GLU A 246 -22.02 -13.28 7.27
CA GLU A 246 -22.00 -14.71 6.94
C GLU A 246 -22.94 -15.04 5.77
N ALA A 247 -24.16 -14.50 5.77
CA ALA A 247 -25.13 -14.67 4.69
C ALA A 247 -24.60 -14.10 3.36
N PHE A 248 -24.00 -12.91 3.38
CA PHE A 248 -23.37 -12.29 2.21
C PHE A 248 -22.25 -13.17 1.63
N ARG A 249 -21.38 -13.70 2.50
CA ARG A 249 -20.30 -14.62 2.11
C ARG A 249 -20.81 -15.93 1.52
N LYS A 250 -21.88 -16.50 2.08
CA LYS A 250 -22.55 -17.68 1.50
C LYS A 250 -23.14 -17.37 0.13
N GLY A 251 -23.76 -16.20 -0.04
CA GLY A 251 -24.26 -15.72 -1.32
C GLY A 251 -23.15 -15.65 -2.38
N LEU A 252 -22.00 -15.06 -2.06
CA LEU A 252 -20.85 -15.03 -2.98
C LEU A 252 -20.33 -16.44 -3.29
N THR A 253 -20.22 -17.30 -2.27
CA THR A 253 -19.73 -18.67 -2.41
C THR A 253 -20.60 -19.50 -3.35
N ALA A 254 -21.93 -19.30 -3.33
CA ALA A 254 -22.87 -20.04 -4.19
C ALA A 254 -22.67 -19.78 -5.70
N LEU A 255 -22.02 -18.67 -6.08
CA LEU A 255 -21.86 -18.25 -7.47
C LEU A 255 -20.71 -18.96 -8.21
N GLY A 256 -19.86 -19.69 -7.51
CA GLY A 256 -18.68 -20.33 -8.10
C GLY A 256 -18.49 -21.77 -7.64
N ASP A 257 -17.69 -22.50 -8.41
CA ASP A 257 -17.16 -23.81 -8.03
C ASP A 257 -15.65 -23.71 -7.71
N VAL A 258 -14.97 -22.71 -8.28
CA VAL A 258 -13.56 -22.35 -8.03
C VAL A 258 -13.46 -20.84 -7.79
N TYR A 259 -12.65 -20.43 -6.81
CA TYR A 259 -12.37 -19.03 -6.51
C TYR A 259 -10.97 -18.63 -7.00
N ILE A 260 -10.90 -17.53 -7.74
CA ILE A 260 -9.65 -16.93 -8.19
C ILE A 260 -9.54 -15.50 -7.63
N ASN A 261 -8.51 -15.22 -6.84
CA ASN A 261 -8.19 -13.86 -6.43
C ASN A 261 -7.17 -13.24 -7.39
N ASP A 262 -7.57 -12.20 -8.12
CA ASP A 262 -6.71 -11.44 -9.02
C ASP A 262 -6.65 -9.94 -8.65
N ALA A 263 -6.97 -9.62 -7.38
CA ALA A 263 -7.06 -8.25 -6.86
C ALA A 263 -6.04 -7.98 -5.74
N PHE A 264 -4.74 -8.01 -6.07
CA PHE A 264 -3.66 -7.85 -5.09
C PHE A 264 -3.77 -6.56 -4.26
N GLY A 265 -4.20 -5.46 -4.86
CA GLY A 265 -4.39 -4.18 -4.19
C GLY A 265 -5.40 -4.20 -3.03
N THR A 266 -6.25 -5.21 -2.94
CA THR A 266 -7.22 -5.39 -1.84
C THR A 266 -6.81 -6.49 -0.85
N ALA A 267 -5.73 -7.23 -1.13
CA ALA A 267 -5.36 -8.43 -0.36
C ALA A 267 -4.93 -8.14 1.10
N HIS A 268 -4.54 -6.91 1.43
CA HIS A 268 -4.27 -6.47 2.80
C HIS A 268 -5.54 -6.35 3.66
N ARG A 269 -6.73 -6.48 3.07
CA ARG A 269 -8.00 -6.29 3.76
C ARG A 269 -8.70 -7.61 3.99
N ALA A 270 -9.17 -7.83 5.22
CA ALA A 270 -10.01 -8.97 5.58
C ALA A 270 -11.48 -8.79 5.15
N HIS A 271 -11.70 -8.29 3.93
CA HIS A 271 -13.04 -8.09 3.36
C HIS A 271 -13.68 -9.42 2.96
N SER A 272 -15.02 -9.46 2.88
CA SER A 272 -15.76 -10.68 2.59
C SER A 272 -15.34 -11.34 1.27
N SER A 273 -15.12 -10.57 0.21
CA SER A 273 -14.63 -11.08 -1.07
C SER A 273 -13.17 -11.58 -1.09
N MET A 274 -12.38 -11.24 -0.07
CA MET A 274 -10.98 -11.64 0.07
C MET A 274 -10.81 -12.92 0.91
N VAL A 275 -11.61 -13.05 1.97
CA VAL A 275 -11.41 -14.12 2.97
C VAL A 275 -12.65 -14.99 3.21
N GLY A 276 -13.80 -14.59 2.66
CA GLY A 276 -15.10 -15.17 2.99
C GLY A 276 -15.71 -16.09 1.94
N VAL A 277 -15.09 -16.24 0.77
CA VAL A 277 -15.52 -17.22 -0.24
C VAL A 277 -15.03 -18.60 0.18
N ASP A 278 -15.95 -19.50 0.50
CA ASP A 278 -15.65 -20.83 1.05
C ASP A 278 -15.77 -21.91 -0.03
N LEU A 279 -14.81 -21.90 -0.97
CA LEU A 279 -14.68 -22.92 -2.00
C LEU A 279 -13.42 -23.77 -1.75
N PRO A 280 -13.43 -25.07 -2.11
CA PRO A 280 -12.28 -25.96 -1.86
C PRO A 280 -10.99 -25.48 -2.52
N GLN A 281 -11.08 -24.91 -3.73
CA GLN A 281 -9.96 -24.38 -4.49
C GLN A 281 -10.03 -22.86 -4.54
N LYS A 282 -9.05 -22.22 -3.87
CA LYS A 282 -8.84 -20.78 -3.85
C LYS A 282 -7.44 -20.49 -4.37
N ALA A 283 -7.34 -19.95 -5.58
CA ALA A 283 -6.07 -19.75 -6.25
C ALA A 283 -5.86 -18.27 -6.63
N SER A 284 -4.61 -17.87 -6.88
CA SER A 284 -4.30 -16.55 -7.42
C SER A 284 -4.53 -16.52 -8.93
N GLY A 285 -5.07 -15.42 -9.47
CA GLY A 285 -4.97 -15.12 -10.89
C GLY A 285 -3.54 -14.74 -11.29
N PHE A 286 -3.30 -14.43 -12.57
CA PHE A 286 -1.96 -14.12 -13.05
C PHE A 286 -1.37 -12.83 -12.46
N LEU A 287 -2.20 -11.82 -12.20
CA LEU A 287 -1.73 -10.56 -11.62
C LEU A 287 -1.25 -10.81 -10.19
N VAL A 288 -2.08 -11.44 -9.35
CA VAL A 288 -1.69 -11.76 -7.97
C VAL A 288 -0.51 -12.73 -7.94
N LYS A 289 -0.48 -13.74 -8.82
CA LYS A 289 0.66 -14.67 -8.94
C LYS A 289 1.95 -13.90 -9.20
N LYS A 290 1.97 -12.99 -10.18
CA LYS A 290 3.14 -12.17 -10.52
C LYS A 290 3.59 -11.32 -9.32
N GLU A 291 2.66 -10.67 -8.63
CA GLU A 291 2.97 -9.89 -7.43
C GLU A 291 3.67 -10.76 -6.37
N LEU A 292 3.09 -11.93 -6.04
CA LEU A 292 3.66 -12.87 -5.07
C LEU A 292 5.04 -13.38 -5.49
N GLU A 293 5.23 -13.75 -6.75
CA GLU A 293 6.52 -14.24 -7.28
C GLU A 293 7.63 -13.19 -7.16
N TYR A 294 7.36 -11.93 -7.51
CA TYR A 294 8.36 -10.87 -7.40
C TYR A 294 8.63 -10.46 -5.95
N PHE A 295 7.61 -10.37 -5.10
CA PHE A 295 7.83 -10.08 -3.68
C PHE A 295 8.53 -11.23 -2.95
N ALA A 296 8.26 -12.49 -3.30
CA ALA A 296 9.00 -13.65 -2.78
C ALA A 296 10.49 -13.54 -3.12
N LYS A 297 10.82 -13.21 -4.38
CA LYS A 297 12.21 -12.97 -4.81
C LYS A 297 12.90 -11.85 -4.05
N ALA A 298 12.19 -10.86 -3.51
CA ALA A 298 12.80 -9.78 -2.75
C ALA A 298 12.83 -10.02 -1.23
N LEU A 299 11.80 -10.67 -0.68
CA LEU A 299 11.59 -10.79 0.77
C LEU A 299 12.01 -12.13 1.35
N GLU A 300 11.99 -13.21 0.56
CA GLU A 300 12.36 -14.57 1.00
C GLU A 300 13.81 -14.87 0.61
N GLU A 301 14.12 -14.81 -0.69
CA GLU A 301 15.43 -15.22 -1.23
C GLU A 301 16.01 -14.20 -2.22
N PRO A 302 16.34 -12.97 -1.76
CA PRO A 302 16.89 -11.94 -2.63
C PRO A 302 18.28 -12.28 -3.17
N GLN A 303 18.48 -12.07 -4.47
CA GLN A 303 19.81 -12.07 -5.04
C GLN A 303 20.58 -10.86 -4.51
N ARG A 304 21.71 -11.11 -3.84
CA ARG A 304 22.52 -10.09 -3.18
C ARG A 304 23.66 -9.57 -4.06
N PRO A 305 24.03 -8.27 -3.97
CA PRO A 305 23.53 -7.29 -3.00
C PRO A 305 22.09 -6.83 -3.23
N PHE A 306 21.29 -6.75 -2.16
CA PHE A 306 19.91 -6.27 -2.19
C PHE A 306 19.86 -4.80 -1.77
N LEU A 307 19.39 -3.93 -2.66
CA LEU A 307 19.21 -2.50 -2.44
C LEU A 307 17.72 -2.17 -2.21
N ALA A 308 17.44 -1.36 -1.18
CA ALA A 308 16.18 -0.63 -1.10
C ALA A 308 16.41 0.87 -1.34
N ILE A 309 15.52 1.49 -2.11
CA ILE A 309 15.47 2.93 -2.36
C ILE A 309 14.15 3.43 -1.78
N LEU A 310 14.21 4.23 -0.72
CA LEU A 310 13.03 4.75 -0.04
C LEU A 310 13.01 6.27 -0.12
N GLY A 311 11.92 6.81 -0.67
CA GLY A 311 11.69 8.24 -0.75
C GLY A 311 10.29 8.64 -0.27
N GLY A 312 9.95 9.91 -0.40
CA GLY A 312 8.66 10.48 0.01
C GLY A 312 8.79 11.58 1.08
N ALA A 313 7.66 12.02 1.61
CA ALA A 313 7.58 13.24 2.41
C ALA A 313 7.95 13.05 3.90
N LYS A 314 7.55 11.94 4.52
CA LYS A 314 7.60 11.73 5.98
C LYS A 314 8.30 10.43 6.35
N VAL A 315 9.04 10.46 7.46
CA VAL A 315 9.73 9.28 8.02
C VAL A 315 8.73 8.41 8.79
N SER A 316 7.85 9.02 9.57
CA SER A 316 6.85 8.37 10.44
C SER A 316 5.99 7.36 9.70
N ASP A 317 5.58 7.68 8.47
CA ASP A 317 4.79 6.79 7.60
C ASP A 317 5.58 5.56 7.11
N LYS A 318 6.91 5.55 7.26
CA LYS A 318 7.81 4.51 6.74
C LYS A 318 8.68 3.84 7.80
N ILE A 319 8.50 4.14 9.09
CA ILE A 319 9.32 3.57 10.17
C ILE A 319 9.27 2.04 10.13
N GLN A 320 8.06 1.46 10.06
CA GLN A 320 7.89 0.01 10.05
C GLN A 320 8.50 -0.62 8.79
N LEU A 321 8.36 0.05 7.64
CA LEU A 321 8.96 -0.38 6.38
C LEU A 321 10.49 -0.40 6.46
N ILE A 322 11.11 0.69 6.91
CA ILE A 322 12.56 0.77 7.08
C ILE A 322 13.02 -0.31 8.05
N ASP A 323 12.38 -0.42 9.21
CA ASP A 323 12.76 -1.37 10.25
C ASP A 323 12.75 -2.81 9.73
N ASN A 324 11.69 -3.23 9.01
CA ASN A 324 11.59 -4.56 8.43
C ASN A 324 12.58 -4.81 7.28
N LEU A 325 12.92 -3.77 6.49
CA LEU A 325 13.87 -3.87 5.39
C LEU A 325 15.33 -3.94 5.87
N LEU A 326 15.68 -3.30 6.99
CA LEU A 326 17.02 -3.34 7.57
C LEU A 326 17.49 -4.76 7.95
N ASP A 327 16.55 -5.68 8.17
CA ASP A 327 16.86 -7.10 8.38
C ASP A 327 17.16 -7.87 7.09
N LYS A 328 16.90 -7.27 5.92
CA LYS A 328 16.94 -7.95 4.61
C LYS A 328 17.93 -7.33 3.64
N VAL A 329 18.04 -6.01 3.57
CA VAL A 329 18.84 -5.30 2.56
C VAL A 329 20.33 -5.27 2.90
N ASN A 330 21.17 -5.07 1.89
CA ASN A 330 22.60 -4.78 2.04
C ASN A 330 22.86 -3.27 2.01
N THR A 331 22.09 -2.54 1.20
CA THR A 331 22.19 -1.09 1.04
C THR A 331 20.80 -0.48 1.13
N LEU A 332 20.70 0.67 1.78
CA LEU A 332 19.48 1.46 1.89
C LEU A 332 19.75 2.89 1.44
N ILE A 333 19.11 3.35 0.37
CA ILE A 333 19.02 4.76 0.01
C ILE A 333 17.80 5.36 0.71
N ILE A 334 17.98 6.48 1.41
CA ILE A 334 16.88 7.34 1.85
C ILE A 334 16.98 8.68 1.12
N CYS A 335 15.95 9.01 0.35
CA CYS A 335 15.86 10.21 -0.50
C CYS A 335 14.53 10.96 -0.29
N GLY A 336 14.27 12.00 -1.09
CA GLY A 336 13.07 12.82 -0.97
C GLY A 336 13.00 13.65 0.33
N GLY A 337 11.81 14.17 0.63
CA GLY A 337 11.58 15.04 1.79
C GLY A 337 11.94 14.41 3.14
N MET A 338 11.80 13.09 3.27
CA MET A 338 12.15 12.39 4.51
C MET A 338 13.66 12.40 4.81
N ALA A 339 14.52 12.57 3.80
CA ALA A 339 15.96 12.64 4.00
C ALA A 339 16.38 13.86 4.85
N PHE A 340 15.68 14.99 4.75
CA PHE A 340 15.97 16.18 5.56
C PHE A 340 15.81 15.92 7.06
N THR A 341 14.88 15.04 7.45
CA THR A 341 14.75 14.61 8.85
C THR A 341 15.97 13.83 9.31
N PHE A 342 16.51 12.93 8.47
CA PHE A 342 17.76 12.22 8.79
C PHE A 342 18.93 13.19 8.90
N LYS A 343 19.11 14.09 7.94
CA LYS A 343 20.26 15.00 7.87
C LYS A 343 20.28 16.02 9.00
N LYS A 344 19.12 16.60 9.32
CA LYS A 344 19.00 17.50 10.48
C LYS A 344 19.26 16.78 11.80
N THR A 345 18.72 15.57 11.98
CA THR A 345 18.83 14.84 13.27
C THR A 345 20.22 14.23 13.48
N LEU A 346 20.87 13.71 12.45
CA LEU A 346 22.15 13.01 12.57
C LEU A 346 23.36 13.93 12.44
N GLU A 347 23.28 14.91 11.54
CA GLU A 347 24.43 15.70 11.11
C GLU A 347 24.27 17.19 11.45
N GLY A 348 23.09 17.62 11.93
CA GLY A 348 22.82 19.01 12.26
C GLY A 348 22.75 19.94 11.05
N VAL A 349 22.53 19.39 9.85
CA VAL A 349 22.42 20.17 8.60
C VAL A 349 21.28 21.19 8.71
N SER A 350 21.55 22.45 8.35
CA SER A 350 20.50 23.46 8.20
C SER A 350 19.61 23.10 7.01
N ILE A 351 18.30 23.03 7.22
CA ILE A 351 17.35 22.58 6.19
C ILE A 351 16.37 23.68 5.75
N GLY A 352 16.51 24.91 6.24
CA GLY A 352 15.55 26.00 6.00
C GLY A 352 14.10 25.57 6.32
N ASN A 353 13.21 25.76 5.34
CA ASN A 353 11.79 25.40 5.37
C ASN A 353 11.50 23.99 4.82
N SER A 354 12.51 23.15 4.60
CA SER A 354 12.31 21.78 4.12
C SER A 354 11.49 20.95 5.11
N LEU A 355 10.85 19.89 4.59
CA LEU A 355 10.01 19.01 5.41
C LEU A 355 10.80 18.40 6.58
N PHE A 356 10.29 18.60 7.78
CA PHE A 356 10.83 17.99 8.99
C PHE A 356 9.75 17.23 9.74
N ASP A 357 9.96 15.93 9.91
CA ASP A 357 9.05 15.07 10.64
C ASP A 357 9.51 14.94 12.10
N GLU A 358 8.94 15.78 12.96
CA GLU A 358 9.23 15.81 14.40
C GLU A 358 8.92 14.46 15.09
N ALA A 359 7.94 13.71 14.63
CA ALA A 359 7.63 12.40 15.19
C ALA A 359 8.65 11.35 14.73
N GLY A 360 8.99 11.38 13.44
CA GLY A 360 9.96 10.48 12.83
C GLY A 360 11.40 10.69 13.33
N SER A 361 11.80 11.94 13.61
CA SER A 361 13.15 12.30 14.06
C SER A 361 13.58 11.53 15.32
N LYS A 362 12.64 11.24 16.23
CA LYS A 362 12.86 10.50 17.47
C LYS A 362 13.31 9.05 17.25
N THR A 363 13.08 8.50 16.06
CA THR A 363 13.38 7.09 15.72
C THR A 363 14.60 6.96 14.82
N VAL A 364 15.06 8.06 14.19
CA VAL A 364 16.19 8.07 13.24
C VAL A 364 17.45 7.45 13.84
N GLY A 365 17.81 7.81 15.08
CA GLY A 365 18.99 7.27 15.76
C GLY A 365 18.95 5.74 15.86
N ASN A 366 17.83 5.19 16.34
CA ASN A 366 17.63 3.75 16.48
C ASN A 366 17.71 3.01 15.13
N LEU A 367 17.17 3.60 14.05
CA LEU A 367 17.24 3.01 12.71
C LEU A 367 18.69 2.96 12.20
N VAL A 368 19.48 4.00 12.44
CA VAL A 368 20.91 4.03 12.06
C VAL A 368 21.72 3.03 12.88
N GLU A 369 21.45 2.91 14.17
CA GLU A 369 22.09 1.90 15.02
C GLU A 369 21.77 0.48 14.54
N LYS A 370 20.51 0.20 14.22
CA LYS A 370 20.10 -1.08 13.64
C LYS A 370 20.79 -1.33 12.29
N ALA A 371 20.83 -0.32 11.42
CA ALA A 371 21.52 -0.42 10.13
C ALA A 371 23.00 -0.79 10.30
N LYS A 372 23.71 -0.12 11.22
CA LYS A 372 25.11 -0.44 11.57
C LYS A 372 25.24 -1.86 12.11
N ALA A 373 24.38 -2.26 13.05
CA ALA A 373 24.41 -3.59 13.65
C ALA A 373 24.15 -4.71 12.63
N LYS A 374 23.37 -4.43 11.58
CA LYS A 374 23.08 -5.35 10.47
C LYS A 374 24.06 -5.25 9.29
N GLY A 375 25.05 -4.34 9.36
CA GLY A 375 26.00 -4.11 8.28
C GLY A 375 25.36 -3.51 7.01
N VAL A 376 24.26 -2.77 7.16
CA VAL A 376 23.57 -2.10 6.05
C VAL A 376 24.28 -0.78 5.71
N LYS A 377 24.68 -0.62 4.45
CA LYS A 377 25.20 0.64 3.90
C LYS A 377 24.05 1.64 3.76
N LEU A 378 24.02 2.68 4.59
CA LEU A 378 23.05 3.77 4.47
C LEU A 378 23.59 4.85 3.53
N VAL A 379 22.80 5.24 2.53
CA VAL A 379 23.11 6.28 1.54
C VAL A 379 22.08 7.39 1.65
N LEU A 380 22.54 8.60 1.94
CA LEU A 380 21.73 9.82 2.04
C LEU A 380 22.16 10.82 0.96
N PRO A 381 21.28 11.73 0.51
CA PRO A 381 21.71 12.85 -0.33
C PRO A 381 22.78 13.69 0.37
N VAL A 382 23.64 14.33 -0.41
CA VAL A 382 24.71 15.23 0.04
C VAL A 382 24.59 16.65 -0.51
N ASP A 383 23.69 16.82 -1.47
CA ASP A 383 23.40 18.07 -2.17
C ASP A 383 21.94 18.07 -2.65
N TYR A 384 21.40 19.28 -2.86
CA TYR A 384 19.97 19.52 -3.01
C TYR A 384 19.69 20.60 -4.05
N ILE A 385 18.64 20.39 -4.84
CA ILE A 385 18.00 21.47 -5.59
C ILE A 385 16.99 22.14 -4.66
N THR A 386 17.16 23.44 -4.44
CA THR A 386 16.36 24.22 -3.49
C THR A 386 15.40 25.17 -4.20
N ALA A 387 14.36 25.60 -3.49
CA ALA A 387 13.38 26.55 -3.96
C ALA A 387 12.99 27.57 -2.87
N ASP A 388 12.63 28.79 -3.28
CA ASP A 388 12.16 29.84 -2.39
C ASP A 388 10.69 29.65 -1.95
N LYS A 389 9.93 28.79 -2.64
CA LYS A 389 8.57 28.37 -2.29
C LYS A 389 8.22 27.00 -2.88
N PHE A 390 7.18 26.36 -2.36
CA PHE A 390 6.67 25.08 -2.89
C PHE A 390 5.74 25.35 -4.08
N ASP A 391 6.34 25.54 -5.25
CA ASP A 391 5.62 25.92 -6.47
C ASP A 391 6.43 25.46 -7.69
N LYS A 392 5.75 25.00 -8.75
CA LYS A 392 6.39 24.63 -10.02
C LYS A 392 7.18 25.79 -10.65
N ASP A 393 6.78 27.03 -10.37
CA ASP A 393 7.37 28.25 -10.93
C ASP A 393 8.33 28.95 -9.97
N ALA A 394 8.68 28.33 -8.84
CA ALA A 394 9.60 28.88 -7.85
C ALA A 394 10.98 29.22 -8.43
N ASN A 395 11.68 30.15 -7.77
CA ASN A 395 13.10 30.38 -8.06
C ASN A 395 13.89 29.19 -7.52
N THR A 396 14.84 28.70 -8.32
CA THR A 396 15.65 27.53 -7.97
C THR A 396 17.02 27.93 -7.47
N GLY A 397 17.59 27.11 -6.60
CA GLY A 397 18.91 27.26 -6.04
C GLY A 397 19.56 25.89 -5.82
N TYR A 398 20.72 25.91 -5.18
CA TYR A 398 21.49 24.72 -4.88
C TYR A 398 22.10 24.85 -3.48
N ALA A 399 22.17 23.74 -2.76
CA ALA A 399 22.79 23.66 -1.43
C ALA A 399 23.50 22.32 -1.26
N THR A 400 24.55 22.31 -0.44
CA THR A 400 25.25 21.09 0.02
C THR A 400 25.00 20.89 1.51
N ASP A 401 25.33 19.71 2.05
CA ASP A 401 25.29 19.48 3.50
C ASP A 401 26.15 20.48 4.29
N LYS A 402 27.30 20.84 3.72
CA LYS A 402 28.28 21.74 4.36
C LYS A 402 27.74 23.17 4.45
N ASP A 403 27.09 23.64 3.39
CA ASP A 403 26.56 25.00 3.33
C ASP A 403 25.20 25.10 4.02
N GLY A 404 24.45 24.00 4.03
CA GLY A 404 23.06 23.96 4.47
C GLY A 404 22.11 24.68 3.52
N ILE A 405 20.82 24.49 3.74
CA ILE A 405 19.76 25.20 3.02
C ILE A 405 19.50 26.53 3.74
N PRO A 406 19.49 27.67 3.02
CA PRO A 406 19.21 28.98 3.60
C PRO A 406 17.80 29.10 4.21
N ASP A 407 17.65 29.98 5.20
CA ASP A 407 16.34 30.32 5.75
C ASP A 407 15.40 30.85 4.66
N GLY A 408 14.12 30.46 4.73
CA GLY A 408 13.13 30.79 3.70
C GLY A 408 13.11 29.81 2.52
N TRP A 409 14.22 29.12 2.23
CA TRP A 409 14.33 28.14 1.15
C TRP A 409 14.03 26.72 1.62
N GLN A 410 13.72 25.82 0.69
CA GLN A 410 13.47 24.40 0.97
C GLN A 410 14.04 23.52 -0.14
N GLY A 411 14.53 22.32 0.21
CA GLY A 411 15.01 21.33 -0.75
C GLY A 411 13.84 20.52 -1.32
N LEU A 412 13.76 20.42 -2.65
CA LEU A 412 12.67 19.76 -3.36
C LEU A 412 13.12 18.61 -4.28
N ASP A 413 14.41 18.48 -4.55
CA ASP A 413 15.01 17.36 -5.29
C ASP A 413 16.46 17.14 -4.80
N CYS A 414 17.03 15.97 -5.09
CA CYS A 414 18.45 15.74 -4.82
C CYS A 414 19.33 16.35 -5.93
N GLY A 415 20.55 16.77 -5.56
CA GLY A 415 21.52 17.31 -6.50
C GLY A 415 22.31 16.22 -7.25
N GLU A 416 23.23 16.66 -8.11
CA GLU A 416 23.97 15.77 -9.00
C GLU A 416 24.93 14.84 -8.26
N GLU A 417 25.54 15.27 -7.16
CA GLU A 417 26.45 14.42 -6.38
C GLU A 417 25.68 13.30 -5.68
N SER A 418 24.49 13.60 -5.16
CA SER A 418 23.57 12.59 -4.60
C SER A 418 23.15 11.58 -5.66
N VAL A 419 22.84 12.02 -6.87
CA VAL A 419 22.49 11.13 -7.99
C VAL A 419 23.65 10.19 -8.33
N LYS A 420 24.91 10.65 -8.28
CA LYS A 420 26.08 9.77 -8.49
C LYS A 420 26.12 8.66 -7.44
N LEU A 421 25.94 9.00 -6.17
CA LEU A 421 25.89 8.01 -5.07
C LEU A 421 24.75 6.99 -5.27
N TYR A 422 23.59 7.44 -5.74
CA TYR A 422 22.47 6.55 -6.03
C TYR A 422 22.79 5.59 -7.18
N LYS A 423 23.40 6.10 -8.26
CA LYS A 423 23.84 5.30 -9.41
C LYS A 423 24.86 4.24 -9.02
N GLU A 424 25.82 4.58 -8.16
CA GLU A 424 26.81 3.63 -7.66
C GLU A 424 26.14 2.49 -6.87
N ALA A 425 25.26 2.82 -5.92
CA ALA A 425 24.52 1.81 -5.17
C ALA A 425 23.62 0.92 -6.06
N ILE A 426 23.00 1.51 -7.09
CA ILE A 426 22.20 0.77 -8.10
C ILE A 426 23.08 -0.16 -8.94
N ALA A 427 24.28 0.30 -9.31
CA ALA A 427 25.23 -0.50 -10.08
C ALA A 427 25.74 -1.73 -9.30
N GLU A 428 25.96 -1.59 -7.99
CA GLU A 428 26.39 -2.67 -7.08
C GLU A 428 25.30 -3.74 -6.83
N ALA A 429 24.02 -3.37 -6.94
CA ALA A 429 22.90 -4.22 -6.55
C ALA A 429 22.55 -5.29 -7.61
N LYS A 430 22.07 -6.45 -7.16
CA LYS A 430 21.46 -7.48 -8.03
C LYS A 430 19.93 -7.47 -7.97
N THR A 431 19.39 -7.15 -6.79
CA THR A 431 17.96 -6.94 -6.55
C THR A 431 17.76 -5.53 -6.03
N ILE A 432 16.76 -4.82 -6.56
CA ILE A 432 16.44 -3.45 -6.19
C ILE A 432 14.94 -3.35 -5.91
N LEU A 433 14.60 -2.86 -4.71
CA LEU A 433 13.25 -2.46 -4.36
C LEU A 433 13.19 -0.93 -4.28
N TRP A 434 12.33 -0.30 -5.07
CA TRP A 434 12.16 1.16 -5.04
C TRP A 434 10.74 1.56 -4.64
N ASN A 435 10.63 2.33 -3.54
CA ASN A 435 9.38 2.83 -2.98
C ASN A 435 9.54 4.29 -2.51
N GLY A 436 9.23 5.23 -3.39
CA GLY A 436 9.21 6.67 -3.14
C GLY A 436 10.16 7.45 -4.07
N PRO A 437 9.68 8.50 -4.76
CA PRO A 437 10.52 9.38 -5.59
C PRO A 437 11.65 10.07 -4.80
N ALA A 438 12.70 10.49 -5.51
CA ALA A 438 13.84 11.21 -4.92
C ALA A 438 13.59 12.71 -4.70
N GLY A 439 12.55 13.26 -5.34
CA GLY A 439 12.15 14.67 -5.29
C GLY A 439 10.68 14.87 -5.71
N VAL A 440 10.25 16.13 -5.79
CA VAL A 440 8.89 16.54 -6.20
C VAL A 440 8.75 16.45 -7.71
N PHE A 441 8.72 15.22 -8.22
CA PHE A 441 8.77 14.89 -9.64
C PHE A 441 7.59 15.41 -10.47
N GLU A 442 6.51 15.84 -9.81
CA GLU A 442 5.36 16.50 -10.40
C GLU A 442 5.74 17.85 -11.03
N PHE A 443 6.76 18.52 -10.47
CA PHE A 443 7.28 19.79 -10.95
C PHE A 443 8.56 19.56 -11.75
N GLU A 444 8.58 19.98 -13.02
CA GLU A 444 9.71 19.69 -13.93
C GLU A 444 11.06 20.16 -13.38
N LYS A 445 11.10 21.32 -12.71
CA LYS A 445 12.31 21.87 -12.08
C LYS A 445 12.88 20.99 -10.95
N PHE A 446 12.08 20.07 -10.39
CA PHE A 446 12.43 19.23 -9.24
C PHE A 446 12.24 17.73 -9.54
N ALA A 447 12.29 17.36 -10.82
CA ALA A 447 12.10 15.99 -11.29
C ALA A 447 13.41 15.30 -11.71
N SER A 448 14.52 16.04 -11.76
CA SER A 448 15.80 15.60 -12.33
C SER A 448 16.42 14.42 -11.57
N GLY A 449 16.45 14.47 -10.24
CA GLY A 449 16.99 13.41 -9.40
C GLY A 449 16.16 12.13 -9.49
N THR A 450 14.83 12.28 -9.49
CA THR A 450 13.90 11.16 -9.70
C THR A 450 14.09 10.52 -11.08
N LYS A 451 14.21 11.34 -12.14
CA LYS A 451 14.41 10.86 -13.51
C LYS A 451 15.76 10.16 -13.66
N ALA A 452 16.84 10.73 -13.13
CA ALA A 452 18.17 10.12 -13.20
C ALA A 452 18.25 8.81 -12.40
N THR A 453 17.53 8.71 -11.27
CA THR A 453 17.39 7.46 -10.51
C THR A 453 16.60 6.42 -11.30
N LEU A 454 15.50 6.82 -11.95
CA LEU A 454 14.71 5.95 -12.83
C LEU A 454 15.54 5.40 -13.99
N ASP A 455 16.32 6.25 -14.66
CA ASP A 455 17.16 5.84 -15.78
C ASP A 455 18.22 4.83 -15.35
N ALA A 456 18.80 5.02 -14.16
CA ALA A 456 19.77 4.08 -13.60
C ALA A 456 19.15 2.71 -13.30
N VAL A 457 17.93 2.65 -12.73
CA VAL A 457 17.28 1.37 -12.47
C VAL A 457 16.76 0.71 -13.75
N VAL A 458 16.35 1.47 -14.76
CA VAL A 458 16.00 0.93 -16.09
C VAL A 458 17.23 0.32 -16.74
N ASP A 459 18.36 1.02 -16.73
CA ASP A 459 19.63 0.49 -17.24
C ASP A 459 20.05 -0.79 -16.51
N ALA A 460 19.90 -0.83 -15.19
CA ALA A 460 20.16 -2.02 -14.38
C ALA A 460 19.36 -3.24 -14.85
N VAL A 461 18.09 -3.08 -15.24
CA VAL A 461 17.28 -4.18 -15.80
C VAL A 461 17.73 -4.50 -17.22
N GLN A 462 17.76 -3.50 -18.09
CA GLN A 462 17.87 -3.70 -19.54
C GLN A 462 19.27 -4.09 -20.00
N LYS A 463 20.31 -3.64 -19.29
CA LYS A 463 21.71 -3.90 -19.65
C LYS A 463 22.33 -5.03 -18.82
N ASP A 464 22.01 -5.07 -17.53
CA ASP A 464 22.67 -5.98 -16.58
C ASP A 464 21.80 -7.17 -16.16
N GLY A 465 20.52 -7.21 -16.55
CA GLY A 465 19.59 -8.28 -16.17
C GLY A 465 19.23 -8.32 -14.68
N LYS A 466 19.37 -7.19 -13.97
CA LYS A 466 19.04 -7.09 -12.53
C LYS A 466 17.53 -7.12 -12.30
N ILE A 467 17.13 -7.52 -11.09
CA ILE A 467 15.73 -7.52 -10.69
C ILE A 467 15.39 -6.17 -10.06
N VAL A 468 14.43 -5.45 -10.64
CA VAL A 468 13.91 -4.17 -10.11
C VAL A 468 12.41 -4.26 -9.88
N ILE A 469 12.01 -3.98 -8.63
CA ILE A 469 10.62 -3.98 -8.18
C ILE A 469 10.24 -2.56 -7.75
N ILE A 470 9.22 -2.00 -8.39
CA ILE A 470 8.58 -0.75 -7.98
C ILE A 470 7.42 -1.09 -7.05
N GLY A 471 7.48 -0.62 -5.80
CA GLY A 471 6.53 -1.01 -4.75
C GLY A 471 5.55 0.09 -4.29
N GLY A 472 5.62 1.31 -4.82
CA GLY A 472 4.87 2.47 -4.33
C GLY A 472 4.07 3.19 -5.43
N GLY A 473 2.91 3.74 -5.08
CA GLY A 473 2.00 4.40 -6.03
C GLY A 473 2.64 5.60 -6.76
N ASP A 474 3.36 6.45 -6.04
CA ASP A 474 4.05 7.61 -6.64
C ASP A 474 5.18 7.15 -7.57
N THR A 475 5.94 6.12 -7.19
CA THR A 475 7.01 5.56 -8.02
C THR A 475 6.47 4.82 -9.25
N ALA A 476 5.31 4.16 -9.14
CA ALA A 476 4.61 3.62 -10.31
C ALA A 476 4.14 4.75 -11.26
N THR A 477 3.68 5.87 -10.69
CA THR A 477 3.33 7.07 -11.46
C THR A 477 4.54 7.67 -12.18
N VAL A 478 5.72 7.65 -11.55
CA VAL A 478 7.00 8.02 -12.19
C VAL A 478 7.27 7.11 -13.39
N ALA A 479 7.24 5.77 -13.22
CA ALA A 479 7.50 4.83 -14.31
C ALA A 479 6.53 5.03 -15.49
N LYS A 480 5.25 5.28 -15.20
CA LYS A 480 4.22 5.59 -16.19
C LYS A 480 4.46 6.93 -16.89
N LYS A 481 4.74 8.00 -16.14
CA LYS A 481 5.01 9.36 -16.67
C LYS A 481 6.12 9.33 -17.72
N TYR A 482 7.14 8.50 -17.52
CA TYR A 482 8.27 8.37 -18.43
C TYR A 482 8.16 7.18 -19.41
N GLY A 483 7.05 6.44 -19.42
CA GLY A 483 6.80 5.36 -20.37
C GLY A 483 7.82 4.22 -20.30
N VAL A 484 8.18 3.78 -19.09
CA VAL A 484 9.18 2.72 -18.86
C VAL A 484 8.66 1.54 -18.02
N GLU A 485 7.34 1.42 -17.85
CA GLU A 485 6.71 0.34 -17.06
C GLU A 485 7.10 -1.06 -17.58
N ASP A 486 7.21 -1.20 -18.91
CA ASP A 486 7.61 -2.42 -19.61
C ASP A 486 9.13 -2.69 -19.59
N LYS A 487 9.94 -1.70 -19.20
CA LYS A 487 11.40 -1.80 -19.09
C LYS A 487 11.88 -2.20 -17.69
N LEU A 488 10.97 -2.30 -16.73
CA LEU A 488 11.24 -2.71 -15.36
C LEU A 488 10.82 -4.16 -15.16
N SER A 489 11.43 -4.87 -14.20
CA SER A 489 11.09 -6.28 -13.96
C SER A 489 9.66 -6.43 -13.44
N HIS A 490 9.29 -5.57 -12.47
CA HIS A 490 7.93 -5.55 -11.93
C HIS A 490 7.54 -4.15 -11.43
N VAL A 491 6.38 -3.67 -11.88
CA VAL A 491 5.71 -2.48 -11.34
C VAL A 491 4.47 -2.94 -10.59
N SER A 492 4.53 -2.90 -9.27
CA SER A 492 3.42 -3.34 -8.43
C SER A 492 2.20 -2.43 -8.59
N THR A 493 1.04 -3.09 -8.65
CA THR A 493 -0.29 -2.45 -8.65
C THR A 493 -0.95 -2.50 -7.26
N GLY A 494 -0.26 -3.10 -6.27
CA GLY A 494 -0.78 -3.37 -4.93
C GLY A 494 -0.97 -2.15 -4.04
N GLY A 495 -0.28 -1.04 -4.31
CA GLY A 495 -0.35 0.18 -3.50
C GLY A 495 -0.17 -0.12 -2.00
N GLY A 496 -1.22 0.09 -1.21
CA GLY A 496 -1.21 -0.23 0.23
C GLY A 496 -0.92 -1.70 0.56
N ALA A 497 -1.35 -2.64 -0.29
CA ALA A 497 -1.04 -4.07 -0.09
C ALA A 497 0.45 -4.36 -0.20
N SER A 498 1.14 -3.76 -1.19
CA SER A 498 2.59 -3.86 -1.30
C SER A 498 3.29 -3.24 -0.11
N LEU A 499 2.84 -2.08 0.36
CA LEU A 499 3.43 -1.44 1.52
C LEU A 499 3.31 -2.32 2.77
N GLU A 500 2.11 -2.82 3.07
CA GLU A 500 1.91 -3.69 4.24
C GLU A 500 2.73 -4.99 4.15
N LEU A 501 2.84 -5.58 2.95
CA LEU A 501 3.69 -6.74 2.72
C LEU A 501 5.18 -6.41 2.98
N LEU A 502 5.66 -5.28 2.47
CA LEU A 502 7.03 -4.81 2.68
C LEU A 502 7.30 -4.39 4.14
N GLU A 503 6.27 -4.06 4.91
CA GLU A 503 6.32 -3.84 6.37
C GLU A 503 6.34 -5.16 7.15
N GLY A 504 6.23 -6.31 6.47
CA GLY A 504 6.24 -7.64 7.08
C GLY A 504 4.89 -8.08 7.64
N LYS A 505 3.79 -7.43 7.24
CA LYS A 505 2.43 -7.84 7.63
C LYS A 505 1.95 -8.98 6.75
N GLU A 506 1.18 -9.88 7.34
CA GLU A 506 0.41 -10.86 6.57
C GLU A 506 -0.69 -10.15 5.78
N LEU A 507 -0.94 -10.63 4.56
CA LEU A 507 -2.03 -10.14 3.72
C LEU A 507 -3.20 -11.13 3.81
N PRO A 508 -4.32 -10.78 4.47
CA PRO A 508 -5.44 -11.70 4.68
C PRO A 508 -5.93 -12.40 3.40
N GLY A 509 -6.02 -11.66 2.28
CA GLY A 509 -6.45 -12.19 0.99
C GLY A 509 -5.43 -13.12 0.32
N VAL A 510 -4.15 -13.08 0.72
CA VAL A 510 -3.13 -14.06 0.30
C VAL A 510 -3.16 -15.27 1.23
N THR A 511 -3.31 -15.05 2.54
CA THR A 511 -3.46 -16.13 3.53
C THR A 511 -4.64 -17.03 3.22
N ALA A 512 -5.75 -16.45 2.74
CA ALA A 512 -6.96 -17.18 2.37
C ALA A 512 -6.79 -18.12 1.17
N LEU A 513 -5.73 -17.95 0.35
CA LEU A 513 -5.44 -18.83 -0.79
C LEU A 513 -4.91 -20.19 -0.33
N SER A 514 -5.33 -21.23 -1.04
CA SER A 514 -4.87 -22.60 -0.86
C SER A 514 -3.39 -22.73 -1.21
N SER A 515 -2.71 -23.69 -0.58
CA SER A 515 -1.31 -24.03 -0.87
C SER A 515 -1.21 -25.05 -2.02
N LYS A 516 -0.05 -25.08 -2.70
CA LYS A 516 0.26 -26.05 -3.77
C LYS A 516 0.36 -27.48 -3.28
#